data_AF-A0A346RVJ1-F1
#
_entry.id   AF-A0A346RVJ1-F1
#
_cell.length_a   1.000
_cell.length_b   1.000
_cell.length_c   1.000
_cell.angle_alpha   90.00
_cell.angle_beta   90.00
_cell.angle_gamma   90.00
#
_symmetry.space_group_name_H-M   'P 1'
#
loop_
_entity.id
_entity.type
_entity.pdbx_description
1 polymer ?
#
loop_
_entity_poly.entity_id
_entity_poly.type
_entity_poly.pdbx_seq_one_letter_code
_entity_poly.pdbx_strand_id
1 'polypeptide(L)' 'PDGLELKEAIPDALKTDCSKCSDKQKAGVEKVLKFLLTKKPEDYKILESQFDSEGVYKKKYEALRKQ' A
#
# COMPACT_ATOMS: atom_id res chain seq x y z
N PRO A 1 1.72 18.73 -4.50
CA PRO A 1 1.22 18.61 -3.11
C PRO A 1 0.69 17.21 -2.78
N ASP A 2 1.12 16.19 -3.53
CA ASP A 2 0.38 14.93 -3.68
C ASP A 2 0.87 13.81 -2.75
N GLY A 3 2.10 13.92 -2.23
CA GLY A 3 2.72 12.87 -1.40
C GLY A 3 2.19 12.78 0.02
N LEU A 4 1.63 13.86 0.55
CA LEU A 4 1.05 13.91 1.91
C LEU A 4 -0.32 13.23 1.94
N GLU A 5 -1.21 13.60 1.02
CA GLU A 5 -2.52 12.97 0.88
C GLU A 5 -2.41 11.47 0.57
N LEU A 6 -1.41 11.07 -0.22
CA LEU A 6 -1.15 9.65 -0.47
C LEU A 6 -0.76 8.91 0.81
N LYS A 7 0.11 9.50 1.66
CA LYS A 7 0.55 8.89 2.92
C LYS A 7 -0.61 8.66 3.88
N GLU A 8 -1.56 9.58 3.96
CA GLU A 8 -2.74 9.47 4.80
C GLU A 8 -3.75 8.45 4.26
N ALA A 9 -3.76 8.21 2.95
CA ALA A 9 -4.58 7.19 2.31
C ALA A 9 -4.01 5.76 2.43
N ILE A 10 -2.69 5.59 2.66
CA ILE A 10 -2.07 4.25 2.74
C ILE A 10 -2.71 3.36 3.82
N PRO A 11 -2.94 3.82 5.06
CA PRO A 11 -3.57 3.01 6.11
C PRO A 11 -4.96 2.50 5.71
N ASP A 12 -5.79 3.36 5.12
CA ASP A 12 -7.13 2.99 4.66
C ASP A 12 -7.07 2.08 3.43
N ALA A 13 -6.12 2.33 2.52
CA ALA A 13 -5.84 1.49 1.36
C ALA A 13 -5.54 0.05 1.74
N LEU A 14 -4.76 -0.12 2.81
CA LEU A 14 -4.33 -1.42 3.31
C LEU A 14 -5.44 -2.16 4.05
N LYS A 15 -6.24 -1.45 4.86
CA LYS A 15 -7.31 -2.08 5.67
C LYS A 15 -8.62 -2.32 4.92
N THR A 16 -9.02 -1.42 4.04
CA THR A 16 -10.37 -1.43 3.43
C THR A 16 -10.35 -1.48 1.91
N ASP A 17 -9.21 -1.85 1.31
CA ASP A 17 -8.97 -1.74 -0.14
C ASP A 17 -9.18 -0.31 -0.66
N CYS A 18 -8.97 0.69 0.21
CA CYS A 18 -9.13 2.10 -0.13
C CYS A 18 -10.57 2.36 -0.61
N SER A 19 -11.57 1.88 0.13
CA SER A 19 -12.99 1.99 -0.27
C SER A 19 -13.43 3.44 -0.52
N LYS A 20 -12.76 4.41 0.13
CA LYS A 20 -13.01 5.85 -0.04
C LYS A 20 -12.05 6.54 -1.00
N CYS A 21 -11.09 5.83 -1.56
CA CYS A 21 -10.06 6.41 -2.39
C CYS A 21 -10.48 6.46 -3.85
N SER A 22 -10.09 7.54 -4.51
CA SER A 22 -10.24 7.69 -5.96
C SER A 22 -9.29 6.74 -6.70
N ASP A 23 -9.60 6.38 -7.96
CA ASP A 23 -8.74 5.50 -8.78
C ASP A 23 -7.29 5.98 -8.87
N LYS A 24 -7.08 7.31 -8.92
CA LYS A 24 -5.74 7.92 -8.88
C LYS A 24 -4.98 7.63 -7.58
N GLN A 25 -5.68 7.67 -6.44
CA GLN A 25 -5.09 7.38 -5.14
C GLN A 25 -4.79 5.89 -5.02
N LYS A 26 -5.69 5.00 -5.47
CA LYS A 26 -5.44 3.55 -5.51
C LYS A 26 -4.17 3.22 -6.32
N ALA A 27 -4.08 3.72 -7.55
CA ALA A 27 -2.91 3.51 -8.40
C ALA A 27 -1.62 4.11 -7.79
N GLY A 28 -1.74 5.28 -7.14
CA GLY A 28 -0.63 5.92 -6.44
C GLY A 28 -0.13 5.10 -5.25
N VAL A 29 -1.05 4.63 -4.40
CA VAL A 29 -0.72 3.82 -3.22
C VAL A 29 -0.09 2.49 -3.65
N GLU A 30 -0.62 1.84 -4.69
CA GLU A 30 -0.04 0.61 -5.23
C GLU A 30 1.40 0.82 -5.70
N LYS A 31 1.67 1.94 -6.39
CA LYS A 31 3.03 2.32 -6.81
C LYS A 31 3.96 2.55 -5.64
N VAL A 32 3.51 3.25 -4.59
CA VAL A 32 4.30 3.51 -3.38
C VAL A 32 4.59 2.20 -2.64
N LEU A 33 3.59 1.36 -2.42
CA LEU A 33 3.77 0.10 -1.71
C LEU A 33 4.66 -0.88 -2.49
N LYS A 34 4.55 -0.92 -3.82
CA LYS A 34 5.49 -1.64 -4.70
C LYS A 34 6.92 -1.14 -4.53
N PHE A 35 7.11 0.18 -4.49
CA PHE A 35 8.42 0.78 -4.25
C PHE A 35 8.95 0.41 -2.86
N LEU A 36 8.11 0.49 -1.82
CA LEU A 36 8.49 0.11 -0.46
C LEU A 36 8.88 -1.37 -0.39
N LEU A 37 8.08 -2.28 -0.93
CA LEU A 37 8.40 -3.72 -0.96
C LEU A 37 9.71 -4.06 -1.67
N THR A 38 10.09 -3.31 -2.70
CA THR A 38 11.27 -3.62 -3.53
C THR A 38 12.53 -2.85 -3.16
N LYS A 39 12.39 -1.60 -2.68
CA LYS A 39 13.50 -0.70 -2.38
C LYS A 39 13.69 -0.45 -0.89
N LYS A 40 12.62 -0.60 -0.08
CA LYS A 40 12.58 -0.26 1.35
C LYS A 40 11.75 -1.29 2.15
N PRO A 41 12.12 -2.58 2.12
CA PRO A 41 11.31 -3.64 2.74
C PRO A 41 11.20 -3.49 4.27
N GLU A 42 12.18 -2.87 4.92
CA GLU A 42 12.14 -2.58 6.36
C GLU A 42 11.08 -1.52 6.70
N ASP A 43 11.03 -0.43 5.94
CA ASP A 43 9.99 0.60 6.08
C ASP A 43 8.61 0.01 5.79
N TYR A 44 8.50 -0.84 4.77
CA TYR A 44 7.26 -1.56 4.46
C TYR A 44 6.82 -2.43 5.65
N LYS A 45 7.74 -3.15 6.29
CA LYS A 45 7.42 -4.04 7.42
C LYS A 45 6.87 -3.28 8.63
N ILE A 46 7.37 -2.06 8.88
CA ILE A 46 6.85 -1.17 9.92
C ILE A 46 5.44 -0.70 9.58
N LEU A 47 5.18 -0.40 8.30
CA LEU A 47 3.88 0.01 7.78
C LEU A 47 2.87 -1.15 7.83
N GLU A 48 3.29 -2.34 7.40
CA GLU A 48 2.52 -3.59 7.49
C GLU A 48 2.17 -3.89 8.95
N SER A 49 3.14 -3.85 9.86
CA SER A 49 2.87 -4.12 11.27
C SER A 49 1.87 -3.13 11.90
N GLN A 50 1.88 -1.86 11.49
CA GLN A 50 1.01 -0.83 12.06
C GLN A 50 -0.38 -0.77 11.41
N PHE A 51 -0.45 -1.04 10.10
CA PHE A 51 -1.64 -0.77 9.30
C PHE A 51 -2.20 -2.00 8.60
N ASP A 52 -1.39 -3.01 8.25
CA ASP A 52 -1.77 -4.25 7.55
C ASP A 52 -1.22 -5.50 8.26
N SER A 53 -1.61 -5.71 9.52
CA SER A 53 -1.07 -6.81 10.32
C SER A 53 -1.38 -8.20 9.73
N GLU A 54 -2.37 -8.29 8.83
CA GLU A 54 -2.74 -9.51 8.10
C GLU A 54 -1.93 -9.73 6.80
N GLY A 55 -1.16 -8.72 6.37
CA GLY A 55 -0.37 -8.73 5.14
C GLY A 55 -1.23 -8.87 3.88
N VAL A 56 -2.44 -8.29 3.89
CA VAL A 56 -3.40 -8.37 2.78
C VAL A 56 -2.80 -7.82 1.50
N TYR A 57 -2.16 -6.64 1.57
CA TYR A 57 -1.56 -6.02 0.40
C TYR A 57 -0.38 -6.83 -0.14
N LYS A 58 0.46 -7.37 0.75
CA LYS A 58 1.59 -8.21 0.34
C LYS A 58 1.12 -9.44 -0.42
N LYS A 59 0.08 -10.12 0.07
CA LYS A 59 -0.54 -11.27 -0.61
C LYS A 59 -1.13 -10.87 -1.98
N LYS A 60 -1.85 -9.75 -2.04
CA LYS A 60 -2.42 -9.20 -3.28
C LYS A 60 -1.31 -8.86 -4.29
N TYR A 61 -0.25 -8.21 -3.85
CA TYR A 61 0.91 -7.86 -4.67
C TYR A 61 1.65 -9.09 -5.19
N GLU A 62 1.85 -10.11 -4.36
CA GLU A 62 2.43 -11.39 -4.79
C GLU A 62 1.55 -12.11 -5.82
N ALA A 63 0.23 -12.04 -5.69
CA ALA A 63 -0.71 -12.55 -6.69
C ALA A 63 -0.65 -11.77 -8.01
N LEU A 64 -0.58 -10.44 -7.96
CA LEU A 64 -0.45 -9.57 -9.14
C LEU A 64 0.89 -9.77 -9.87
N ARG A 65 1.97 -10.07 -9.14
CA ARG A 65 3.28 -10.36 -9.72
C ARG A 65 3.41 -11.73 -10.39
N LYS A 66 2.48 -12.66 -10.12
CA LYS A 66 2.49 -14.01 -10.69
C LYS A 66 1.78 -14.12 -12.06
N GLN A 67 1.29 -13.00 -12.59
CA GLN A 67 0.90 -12.90 -14.02
C GLN A 67 2.13 -12.63 -14.89
#